data_AF-A0A944G848-F1
#
_entry.id   AF-A0A944G848-F1
#
_cell.length_a   1.000
_cell.length_b   1.000
_cell.length_c   1.000
_cell.angle_alpha   90.00
_cell.angle_beta   90.00
_cell.angle_gamma   90.00
#
_symmetry.space_group_name_H-M   'P 1'
#
loop_
_entity.id
_entity.type
_entity.pdbx_description
1 polymer ?
#
loop_
_entity_poly.entity_id
_entity_poly.type
_entity_poly.pdbx_seq_one_letter_code
_entity_poly.pdbx_strand_id
1 'polypeptide(L)'
;MASETDLVAIQKAFNPKDVKITPVDNMYAYYLCHVAEVMPYGYMCYKVDGNLKKLQRRDIKTIMQATKECFAYLKSTGIEVMPKGEDKFYNGGIKTYAMFLLYRIMSKTILGQLMVADHCKNGIKEMIYIHKKFEEWRLQHKSIPMPTWDKISQYMPTDIDDIHC
;
A
#
# COMPACT_ATOMS: atom_id res chain seq x y z
N MET A 1 5.84 9.36 -23.05
CA MET A 1 6.48 10.10 -21.94
C MET A 1 6.23 11.57 -22.14
N ALA A 2 6.00 12.34 -21.07
CA ALA A 2 5.90 13.80 -21.18
C ALA A 2 7.21 14.36 -21.76
N SER A 3 7.13 15.41 -22.58
CA SER A 3 8.34 16.04 -23.11
C SER A 3 9.10 16.75 -21.99
N GLU A 4 10.40 16.98 -22.19
CA GLU A 4 11.21 17.77 -21.24
C GLU A 4 10.61 19.17 -21.04
N THR A 5 10.02 19.74 -22.10
CA THR A 5 9.30 21.02 -22.06
C THR A 5 8.06 20.97 -21.15
N ASP A 6 7.29 19.88 -21.18
CA ASP A 6 6.13 19.70 -20.30
C ASP A 6 6.56 19.57 -18.83
N LEU A 7 7.62 18.82 -18.56
CA LEU A 7 8.16 18.66 -17.20
C LEU A 7 8.63 19.99 -16.62
N VAL A 8 9.33 20.81 -17.41
CA VAL A 8 9.75 22.16 -17.00
C VAL A 8 8.54 23.06 -16.73
N ALA A 9 7.51 23.00 -17.56
CA ALA A 9 6.29 23.78 -17.36
C ALA A 9 5.57 23.38 -16.06
N ILE A 10 5.43 22.08 -15.80
CA ILE A 10 4.84 21.54 -14.55
C ILE A 10 5.69 21.98 -13.35
N GLN A 11 7.00 21.79 -13.39
CA GLN A 11 7.88 22.21 -12.30
C GLN A 11 7.75 23.69 -11.99
N LYS A 12 7.71 24.54 -13.03
CA LYS A 12 7.52 25.98 -12.87
C LYS A 12 6.15 26.32 -12.26
N ALA A 13 5.08 25.64 -12.68
CA ALA A 13 3.73 25.85 -12.17
C ALA A 13 3.60 25.56 -10.66
N PHE A 14 4.29 24.53 -10.17
CA PHE A 14 4.23 24.13 -8.76
C PHE A 14 5.26 24.85 -7.86
N ASN A 15 6.07 25.78 -8.39
CA ASN A 15 7.08 26.55 -7.66
C ASN A 15 7.95 25.68 -6.71
N PRO A 16 9.00 25.01 -7.21
CA PRO A 16 9.64 23.86 -6.58
C PRO A 16 10.40 24.15 -5.28
N LYS A 17 10.37 25.40 -4.78
CA LYS A 17 10.93 25.77 -3.48
C LYS A 17 10.20 25.11 -2.31
N ASP A 18 8.90 24.83 -2.47
CA ASP A 18 8.04 24.31 -1.40
C ASP A 18 7.63 22.85 -1.63
N VAL A 19 7.67 22.36 -2.89
CA VAL A 19 7.25 20.99 -3.26
C VAL A 19 8.23 20.38 -4.26
N LYS A 20 8.85 19.26 -3.89
CA LYS A 20 9.72 18.49 -4.79
C LYS A 20 8.88 17.65 -5.77
N ILE A 21 8.98 17.95 -7.06
CA ILE A 21 8.38 17.13 -8.12
C ILE A 21 9.39 16.09 -8.59
N THR A 22 8.98 14.81 -8.58
CA THR A 22 9.78 13.70 -9.09
C THR A 22 9.04 13.08 -10.29
N PRO A 23 9.61 13.11 -11.50
CA PRO A 23 9.00 12.45 -12.64
C PRO A 23 9.04 10.93 -12.44
N VAL A 24 7.95 10.27 -12.81
CA VAL A 24 7.79 8.82 -12.72
C VAL A 24 7.31 8.31 -14.08
N ASP A 25 8.11 7.44 -14.71
CA ASP A 25 7.88 7.00 -16.10
C ASP A 25 6.57 6.23 -16.27
N ASN A 26 6.13 5.53 -15.21
CA ASN A 26 4.92 4.71 -15.21
C ASN A 26 4.12 4.95 -13.92
N MET A 27 3.29 6.00 -13.93
CA MET A 27 2.39 6.32 -12.82
C MET A 27 1.37 5.21 -12.55
N TYR A 28 0.96 4.46 -13.59
CA TYR A 28 0.02 3.35 -13.43
C TYR A 28 0.63 2.23 -12.57
N ALA A 29 1.85 1.80 -12.88
CA ALA A 29 2.58 0.84 -12.08
C ALA A 29 2.87 1.37 -10.66
N TYR A 30 3.22 2.65 -10.54
CA TYR A 30 3.45 3.30 -9.26
C TYR A 30 2.22 3.21 -8.34
N TYR A 31 1.03 3.53 -8.85
CA TYR A 31 -0.19 3.46 -8.03
C TYR A 31 -0.56 2.02 -7.64
N LEU A 32 -0.43 1.04 -8.55
CA LEU A 32 -0.66 -0.37 -8.19
C LEU A 32 0.33 -0.88 -7.15
N CYS A 33 1.60 -0.47 -7.25
CA CYS A 33 2.61 -0.77 -6.24
C CYS A 33 2.29 -0.11 -4.90
N HIS A 34 1.79 1.13 -4.90
CA HIS A 34 1.36 1.79 -3.68
C HIS A 34 0.19 1.04 -3.03
N VAL A 35 -0.80 0.58 -3.81
CA VAL A 35 -1.90 -0.27 -3.33
C VAL A 35 -1.36 -1.56 -2.67
N ALA A 36 -0.34 -2.19 -3.26
CA ALA A 36 0.30 -3.39 -2.71
C ALA A 36 0.89 -3.17 -1.31
N GLU A 37 1.36 -1.95 -1.02
CA GLU A 37 1.98 -1.60 0.26
C GLU A 37 0.96 -1.15 1.31
N VAL A 38 0.00 -0.30 0.94
CA VAL A 38 -0.92 0.32 1.91
C VAL A 38 -2.06 -0.60 2.31
N MET A 39 -2.62 -1.36 1.37
CA MET A 39 -3.84 -2.14 1.63
C MET A 39 -3.64 -3.23 2.68
N PRO A 40 -2.53 -4.01 2.70
CA PRO A 40 -2.29 -4.99 3.75
C PRO A 40 -2.29 -4.40 5.16
N TYR A 41 -1.75 -3.19 5.34
CA TYR A 41 -1.78 -2.51 6.62
C TYR A 41 -3.20 -2.03 6.94
N GLY A 42 -3.91 -1.46 5.96
CA GLY A 42 -5.31 -1.05 6.10
C GLY A 42 -6.23 -2.21 6.54
N TYR A 43 -6.14 -3.37 5.89
CA TYR A 43 -6.90 -4.56 6.28
C TYR A 43 -6.64 -4.96 7.74
N MET A 44 -5.37 -4.95 8.15
CA MET A 44 -5.00 -5.29 9.51
C MET A 44 -5.35 -4.20 10.52
N CYS A 45 -5.51 -2.95 10.08
CA CYS A 45 -6.05 -1.86 10.89
C CYS A 45 -7.53 -2.11 11.21
N TYR A 46 -8.34 -2.49 10.21
CA TYR A 46 -9.75 -2.85 10.41
C TYR A 46 -9.93 -4.08 11.29
N LYS A 47 -9.07 -5.11 11.14
CA LYS A 47 -9.04 -6.29 12.02
C LYS A 47 -8.97 -5.94 13.52
N VAL A 48 -8.32 -4.83 13.86
CA VAL A 48 -8.07 -4.43 15.26
C VAL A 48 -8.88 -3.21 15.68
N ASP A 49 -9.93 -2.86 14.93
CA ASP A 49 -10.82 -1.72 15.17
C ASP A 49 -10.04 -0.40 15.26
N GLY A 50 -9.09 -0.18 14.34
CA GLY A 50 -8.25 1.02 14.33
C GLY A 50 -7.14 1.04 15.39
N ASN A 51 -7.20 0.19 16.42
CA ASN A 51 -6.20 0.18 17.49
C ASN A 51 -4.96 -0.62 17.11
N LEU A 52 -4.05 0.02 16.35
CA LEU A 52 -2.81 -0.60 15.84
C LEU A 52 -1.91 -1.18 16.95
N LYS A 53 -2.04 -0.70 18.19
CA LYS A 53 -1.28 -1.23 19.33
C LYS A 53 -1.63 -2.69 19.63
N LYS A 54 -2.80 -3.18 19.20
CA LYS A 54 -3.19 -4.60 19.29
C LYS A 54 -2.43 -5.50 18.31
N LEU A 55 -1.81 -4.95 17.24
CA LEU A 55 -1.04 -5.74 16.28
C LEU A 55 0.19 -6.37 16.93
N GLN A 56 0.36 -7.68 16.72
CA GLN A 56 1.49 -8.45 17.22
C GLN A 56 2.57 -8.60 16.13
N ARG A 57 3.73 -9.12 16.53
CA ARG A 57 4.84 -9.41 15.60
C ARG A 57 4.43 -10.30 14.43
N ARG A 58 3.54 -11.28 14.68
CA ARG A 58 2.99 -12.15 13.63
C ARG A 58 2.15 -11.37 12.62
N ASP A 59 1.35 -10.42 13.08
CA ASP A 59 0.50 -9.59 12.22
C ASP A 59 1.36 -8.70 11.30
N ILE A 60 2.44 -8.10 11.82
CA ILE A 60 3.39 -7.33 10.99
C ILE A 60 4.05 -8.22 9.92
N LYS A 61 4.42 -9.45 10.26
CA LYS A 61 4.93 -10.41 9.25
C LYS A 61 3.87 -10.76 8.21
N THR A 62 2.60 -10.88 8.61
CA THR A 62 1.48 -11.11 7.69
C THR A 62 1.31 -9.93 6.71
N ILE A 63 1.38 -8.69 7.18
CA ILE A 63 1.34 -7.48 6.33
C ILE A 63 2.46 -7.57 5.29
N MET A 64 3.71 -7.78 5.73
CA MET A 64 4.85 -7.86 4.82
C MET A 64 4.75 -9.00 3.79
N GLN A 65 4.22 -10.15 4.21
CA GLN A 65 4.04 -11.30 3.33
C GLN A 65 2.95 -11.02 2.28
N ALA A 66 1.83 -10.40 2.65
CA ALA A 66 0.80 -10.00 1.71
C ALA A 66 1.32 -8.95 0.70
N THR A 67 2.09 -7.96 1.16
CA THR A 67 2.74 -6.98 0.27
C THR A 67 3.71 -7.67 -0.71
N LYS A 68 4.51 -8.63 -0.23
CA LYS A 68 5.41 -9.42 -1.07
C LYS A 68 4.65 -10.22 -2.14
N GLU A 69 3.56 -10.88 -1.76
CA GLU A 69 2.68 -11.61 -2.69
C GLU A 69 2.11 -10.68 -3.75
N CYS A 70 1.65 -9.49 -3.36
CA CYS A 70 1.12 -8.49 -4.29
C CYS A 70 2.17 -7.96 -5.26
N PHE A 71 3.41 -7.71 -4.81
CA PHE A 71 4.49 -7.37 -5.75
C PHE A 71 4.82 -8.51 -6.71
N ALA A 72 4.81 -9.77 -6.24
CA ALA A 72 5.02 -10.92 -7.11
C ALA A 72 3.89 -11.05 -8.14
N TYR A 73 2.64 -10.81 -7.72
CA TYR A 73 1.46 -10.79 -8.58
C TYR A 73 1.59 -9.74 -9.67
N LEU A 74 1.86 -8.48 -9.30
CA LEU A 74 2.01 -7.38 -10.26
C LEU A 74 3.12 -7.68 -11.29
N LYS A 75 4.28 -8.19 -10.83
CA LYS A 75 5.35 -8.61 -11.74
C LYS A 75 4.90 -9.68 -12.72
N SER A 76 4.13 -10.67 -12.25
CA SER A 76 3.65 -11.75 -13.10
C SER A 76 2.61 -11.30 -14.14
N THR A 77 1.93 -10.16 -13.93
CA THR A 77 1.03 -9.53 -14.91
C THR A 77 1.74 -8.52 -15.82
N GLY A 78 3.07 -8.43 -15.77
CA GLY A 78 3.86 -7.48 -16.56
C GLY A 78 3.96 -6.06 -16.00
N ILE A 79 3.51 -5.82 -14.76
CA ILE A 79 3.65 -4.53 -14.07
C ILE A 79 4.99 -4.50 -13.34
N GLU A 80 5.87 -3.57 -13.73
CA GLU A 80 7.15 -3.35 -13.05
C GLU A 80 6.93 -2.77 -11.64
N VAL A 81 7.75 -3.19 -10.68
CA VAL A 81 7.72 -2.61 -9.33
C VAL A 81 8.27 -1.18 -9.35
N MET A 82 7.46 -0.24 -8.86
CA MET A 82 7.77 1.18 -8.81
C MET A 82 7.54 1.72 -7.39
N PRO A 83 8.46 2.54 -6.83
CA PRO A 83 9.78 2.87 -7.38
C PRO A 83 10.68 1.65 -7.61
N LYS A 84 11.65 1.78 -8.51
CA LYS A 84 12.53 0.66 -8.86
C LYS A 84 13.26 0.13 -7.62
N GLY A 85 13.07 -1.16 -7.35
CA GLY A 85 13.71 -1.86 -6.24
C GLY A 85 12.98 -1.77 -4.90
N GLU A 86 11.74 -1.27 -4.87
CA GLU A 86 10.90 -1.27 -3.67
C GLU A 86 10.67 -2.69 -3.11
N ASP A 87 10.53 -3.68 -3.99
CA ASP A 87 10.33 -5.08 -3.61
C ASP A 87 11.52 -5.68 -2.80
N LYS A 88 12.71 -5.05 -2.84
CA LYS A 88 13.87 -5.44 -2.03
C LYS A 88 13.62 -5.30 -0.53
N PHE A 89 12.65 -4.48 -0.11
CA PHE A 89 12.23 -4.36 1.29
C PHE A 89 11.36 -5.54 1.77
N TYR A 90 11.03 -6.49 0.89
CA TYR A 90 10.18 -7.63 1.20
C TYR A 90 10.79 -8.99 0.79
N ASN A 91 11.99 -8.99 0.19
CA ASN A 91 12.65 -10.18 -0.38
C ASN A 91 13.77 -10.79 0.49
N GLY A 92 13.80 -10.48 1.78
CA GLY A 92 14.80 -10.98 2.75
C GLY A 92 15.94 -10.00 3.05
N GLY A 93 16.87 -10.43 3.91
CA GLY A 93 18.04 -9.64 4.29
C GLY A 93 17.75 -8.40 5.15
N ILE A 94 18.74 -7.50 5.22
CA ILE A 94 18.73 -6.35 6.14
C ILE A 94 17.63 -5.34 5.83
N LYS A 95 17.33 -5.11 4.54
CA LYS A 95 16.26 -4.20 4.11
C LYS A 95 14.89 -4.67 4.57
N THR A 96 14.63 -5.97 4.45
CA THR A 96 13.38 -6.57 4.94
C THR A 96 13.28 -6.48 6.45
N TYR A 97 14.37 -6.71 7.17
CA TYR A 97 14.37 -6.51 8.61
C TYR A 97 14.13 -5.05 9.02
N ALA A 98 14.71 -4.09 8.30
CA ALA A 98 14.46 -2.66 8.53
C ALA A 98 12.99 -2.28 8.29
N MET A 99 12.39 -2.75 7.18
CA MET A 99 10.97 -2.52 6.88
C MET A 99 10.06 -3.15 7.95
N PHE A 100 10.38 -4.38 8.39
CA PHE A 100 9.68 -5.03 9.50
C PHE A 100 9.69 -4.17 10.78
N LEU A 101 10.86 -3.61 11.14
CA LEU A 101 10.98 -2.73 12.31
C LEU A 101 10.20 -1.43 12.12
N LEU A 102 10.26 -0.82 10.94
CA LEU A 102 9.50 0.39 10.61
C LEU A 102 7.99 0.15 10.82
N TYR A 103 7.43 -0.91 10.23
CA TYR A 103 6.01 -1.24 10.40
C TYR A 103 5.65 -1.54 11.84
N ARG A 104 6.55 -2.20 12.58
CA ARG A 104 6.35 -2.43 14.01
C ARG A 104 6.35 -1.13 14.81
N ILE A 105 7.27 -0.20 14.54
CA ILE A 105 7.34 1.10 15.22
C ILE A 105 6.08 1.93 14.89
N MET A 106 5.67 1.96 13.61
CA MET A 106 4.41 2.58 13.19
C MET A 106 3.22 2.04 14.01
N SER A 107 3.10 0.72 14.18
CA SER A 107 1.99 0.12 14.95
C SER A 107 1.93 0.54 16.43
N LYS A 108 3.00 1.16 16.96
CA LYS A 108 3.11 1.54 18.38
C LYS A 108 3.19 3.05 18.61
N THR A 109 3.15 3.86 17.56
CA THR A 109 3.37 5.31 17.64
C THR A 109 2.15 6.10 17.18
N ILE A 110 2.05 7.35 17.65
CA ILE A 110 1.02 8.31 17.21
C ILE A 110 1.14 8.57 15.70
N LEU A 111 2.36 8.56 15.16
CA LEU A 111 2.58 8.70 13.73
C LEU A 111 1.88 7.59 12.93
N GLY A 112 1.97 6.33 13.36
CA GLY A 112 1.24 5.26 12.70
C GLY A 112 -0.28 5.34 12.88
N GLN A 113 -0.75 5.84 14.03
CA GLN A 113 -2.18 6.14 14.24
C GLN A 113 -2.67 7.15 13.19
N LEU A 114 -1.99 8.28 13.04
CA LEU A 114 -2.32 9.32 12.07
C LEU A 114 -2.25 8.82 10.62
N MET A 115 -1.18 8.10 10.26
CA MET A 115 -0.95 7.69 8.87
C MET A 115 -1.86 6.54 8.42
N VAL A 116 -2.23 5.63 9.32
CA VAL A 116 -2.98 4.42 8.94
C VAL A 116 -4.38 4.44 9.53
N ALA A 117 -4.50 4.49 10.85
CA ALA A 117 -5.79 4.28 11.50
C ALA A 117 -6.76 5.44 11.30
N ASP A 118 -6.27 6.68 11.43
CA ASP A 118 -7.12 7.86 11.20
C ASP A 118 -7.47 7.98 9.71
N HIS A 119 -6.55 7.64 8.80
CA HIS A 119 -6.87 7.53 7.36
C HIS A 119 -7.93 6.45 7.09
N CYS A 120 -7.77 5.23 7.63
CA CYS A 120 -8.73 4.14 7.43
C CYS A 120 -10.12 4.45 8.01
N LYS A 121 -10.18 5.17 9.14
CA LYS A 121 -11.43 5.58 9.78
C LYS A 121 -12.15 6.67 8.97
N ASN A 122 -11.43 7.69 8.53
CA ASN A 122 -12.04 8.83 7.84
C ASN A 122 -12.20 8.62 6.32
N GLY A 123 -11.32 7.80 5.73
CA GLY A 123 -11.26 7.49 4.30
C GLY A 123 -11.89 6.15 3.93
N ILE A 124 -12.85 5.65 4.71
CA ILE A 124 -13.41 4.30 4.48
C ILE A 124 -13.95 4.11 3.06
N LYS A 125 -14.64 5.11 2.50
CA LYS A 125 -15.16 5.06 1.11
C LYS A 125 -14.04 4.87 0.10
N GLU A 126 -12.90 5.53 0.32
CA GLU A 126 -11.72 5.40 -0.54
C GLU A 126 -11.11 4.01 -0.42
N MET A 127 -10.96 3.48 0.80
CA MET A 127 -10.44 2.15 1.05
C MET A 127 -11.33 1.05 0.43
N ILE A 128 -12.65 1.16 0.56
CA ILE A 128 -13.61 0.22 -0.06
C ILE A 128 -13.51 0.30 -1.58
N TYR A 129 -13.46 1.51 -2.12
CA TYR A 129 -13.34 1.73 -3.55
C TYR A 129 -12.04 1.13 -4.11
N ILE A 130 -10.90 1.40 -3.46
CA ILE A 130 -9.59 0.87 -3.87
C ILE A 130 -9.59 -0.66 -3.80
N HIS A 131 -10.06 -1.24 -2.70
CA HIS A 131 -10.17 -2.69 -2.56
C HIS A 131 -10.98 -3.30 -3.71
N LYS A 132 -12.21 -2.81 -3.94
CA LYS A 132 -13.09 -3.30 -4.99
C LYS A 132 -12.46 -3.18 -6.37
N LYS A 133 -11.88 -2.01 -6.70
CA LYS A 133 -11.24 -1.79 -8.00
C LYS A 133 -10.01 -2.64 -8.21
N PHE A 134 -9.22 -2.87 -7.17
CA PHE A 134 -8.07 -3.75 -7.25
C PHE A 134 -8.48 -5.21 -7.45
N GLU A 135 -9.48 -5.70 -6.73
CA GLU A 135 -9.99 -7.07 -6.90
C GLU A 135 -10.69 -7.27 -8.25
N GLU A 136 -11.47 -6.30 -8.73
CA GLU A 136 -12.02 -6.30 -10.11
C GLU A 136 -10.90 -6.39 -11.15
N TRP A 137 -9.84 -5.60 -10.98
CA TRP A 137 -8.68 -5.62 -11.85
C TRP A 137 -7.95 -6.98 -11.80
N ARG A 138 -7.77 -7.57 -10.62
CA ARG A 138 -7.19 -8.90 -10.44
C ARG A 138 -7.97 -9.99 -11.18
N LEU A 139 -9.30 -9.94 -11.15
CA LEU A 139 -10.15 -10.89 -11.88
C LEU A 139 -9.94 -10.86 -13.39
N GLN A 140 -9.61 -9.68 -13.94
CA GLN A 140 -9.30 -9.49 -15.36
C GLN A 140 -7.85 -9.89 -15.70
N HIS A 141 -6.95 -9.92 -14.71
CA HIS A 141 -5.52 -10.18 -14.88
C HIS A 141 -5.07 -11.40 -14.07
N LYS A 142 -5.81 -12.51 -14.16
CA LYS A 142 -5.55 -13.72 -13.37
C LYS A 142 -4.10 -14.18 -13.53
N SER A 143 -3.42 -14.35 -12.41
CA SER A 143 -2.03 -14.78 -12.38
C SER A 143 -1.76 -15.64 -11.13
N ILE A 144 -0.55 -15.55 -10.57
CA ILE A 144 -0.14 -16.31 -9.38
C ILE A 144 -1.06 -16.03 -8.18
N PRO A 145 -1.26 -16.99 -7.26
CA PRO A 145 -2.10 -16.79 -6.09
C PRO A 145 -1.45 -15.84 -5.07
N MET A 146 -2.28 -15.17 -4.27
CA MET A 146 -1.86 -14.33 -3.14
C MET A 146 -2.56 -14.74 -1.84
N PRO A 147 -2.26 -15.95 -1.31
CA PRO A 147 -3.05 -16.55 -0.24
C PRO A 147 -3.05 -15.73 1.08
N THR A 148 -1.96 -15.04 1.39
CA THR A 148 -1.90 -14.17 2.57
C THR A 148 -2.69 -12.91 2.35
N TRP A 149 -2.58 -12.30 1.16
CA TRP A 149 -3.41 -11.15 0.78
C TRP A 149 -4.90 -11.48 0.86
N ASP A 150 -5.32 -12.56 0.19
CA ASP A 150 -6.72 -12.99 0.15
C ASP A 150 -7.25 -13.23 1.56
N LYS A 151 -6.45 -13.89 2.40
CA LYS A 151 -6.79 -14.12 3.82
C LYS A 151 -6.99 -12.84 4.62
N ILE A 152 -6.18 -11.79 4.43
CA ILE A 152 -6.36 -10.56 5.22
C ILE A 152 -7.35 -9.59 4.59
N SER A 153 -7.57 -9.67 3.27
CA SER A 153 -8.51 -8.80 2.56
C SER A 153 -9.95 -8.93 3.07
N GLN A 154 -10.32 -10.06 3.69
CA GLN A 154 -11.62 -10.27 4.32
C GLN A 154 -11.92 -9.30 5.48
N TYR A 155 -10.90 -8.65 6.05
CA TYR A 155 -11.09 -7.64 7.09
C TYR A 155 -11.52 -6.28 6.52
N MET A 156 -11.59 -6.12 5.19
CA MET A 156 -12.10 -4.91 4.57
C MET A 156 -13.60 -4.77 4.85
N PRO A 157 -14.05 -3.65 5.44
CA PRO A 157 -15.47 -3.31 5.50
C PRO A 157 -16.15 -3.40 4.14
N THR A 158 -17.41 -3.83 4.15
CA THR A 158 -18.23 -3.89 2.93
C THR A 158 -19.11 -2.65 2.76
N ASP A 159 -19.43 -1.99 3.87
CA ASP A 159 -20.13 -0.71 3.93
C ASP A 159 -19.52 0.21 5.01
N ILE A 160 -19.90 1.49 4.95
CA ILE A 160 -19.51 2.56 5.87
C ILE A 160 -19.96 2.26 7.31
N ASP A 161 -21.10 1.62 7.45
CA ASP A 161 -21.73 1.34 8.75
C ASP A 161 -21.10 0.13 9.47
N ASP A 162 -20.25 -0.65 8.79
CA ASP A 162 -19.57 -1.83 9.36
C ASP A 162 -18.41 -1.46 10.31
N ILE A 163 -18.12 -0.16 10.47
CA ILE A 163 -17.02 0.32 11.30
C ILE A 163 -17.51 0.77 12.69
N HIS A 164 -16.93 0.19 13.74
CA HIS A 164 -17.09 0.63 15.13
C HIS A 164 -15.89 1.43 15.68
N CYS A 165 -15.01 1.94 14.79
CA CYS A 165 -13.81 2.72 15.13
C CYS A 165 -14.12 4.06 15.79
#